data_AF-A0A429LB19-F1
#
_entry.id   AF-A0A429LB19-F1
#
_cell.length_a   1.000
_cell.length_b   1.000
_cell.length_c   1.000
_cell.angle_alpha   90.00
_cell.angle_beta   90.00
_cell.angle_gamma   90.00
#
_symmetry.space_group_name_H-M   'P 1'
#
loop_
_entity.id
_entity.type
_entity.pdbx_description
1 polymer ?
#
loop_
_entity_poly.entity_id
_entity_poly.type
_entity_poly.pdbx_seq_one_letter_code
_entity_poly.pdbx_strand_id
1 'polypeptide(L)'
;KASFGRINGTLLNSIFFGGVVAEGGIETVSQTINGEVIPAGGSVTPVVPNIGTFVKDLGVTDAKAIPLKRVASAPTTGQYSVDAATGTYTFAAADAGKTVFINFRYSAMVAGAKSITVSNLDMGYTPEFAVDLQRDYKGKFMHMNFFRCTSNKLGFSSKQDDYDIPEFEFQPMADDLNRVFKIDLSE
;
A
#
# COMPACT_ATOMS: atom_id res chain seq x y z
N LYS A 1 -12.02 0.11 16.73
CA LYS A 1 -11.60 -0.01 18.15
C LYS A 1 -10.29 -0.78 18.15
N ALA A 2 -9.15 -0.12 18.32
CA ALA A 2 -7.85 -0.78 18.36
C ALA A 2 -7.49 -1.07 19.82
N SER A 3 -7.60 -2.34 20.23
CA SER A 3 -7.06 -2.80 21.50
C SER A 3 -5.62 -3.25 21.27
N PHE A 4 -4.68 -2.70 22.02
CA PHE A 4 -3.27 -3.08 21.96
C PHE A 4 -2.91 -3.98 23.14
N GLY A 5 -2.33 -5.14 22.86
CA GLY A 5 -1.55 -5.93 23.80
C GLY A 5 -0.06 -5.65 23.61
N ARG A 6 0.80 -6.03 24.56
CA ARG A 6 2.26 -5.98 24.36
C ARG A 6 2.64 -6.92 23.22
N ILE A 7 2.95 -6.37 22.05
CA ILE A 7 3.39 -7.11 20.87
C ILE A 7 4.88 -6.88 20.67
N ASN A 8 5.67 -7.95 20.62
CA ASN A 8 7.08 -7.87 20.25
C ASN A 8 7.19 -7.82 18.71
N GLY A 9 7.44 -6.63 18.16
CA GLY A 9 7.52 -6.42 16.72
C GLY A 9 8.61 -7.25 16.03
N THR A 10 9.75 -7.45 16.70
CA THR A 10 10.86 -8.27 16.15
C THR A 10 10.43 -9.72 15.94
N LEU A 11 9.73 -10.30 16.92
CA LEU A 11 9.21 -11.67 16.83
C LEU A 11 8.13 -11.81 15.75
N LEU A 12 7.25 -10.81 15.63
CA LEU A 12 6.19 -10.80 14.62
C LEU A 12 6.77 -10.75 13.20
N ASN A 13 7.78 -9.92 12.97
CA ASN A 13 8.44 -9.82 11.67
C ASN A 13 9.21 -11.10 11.32
N SER A 14 9.92 -11.71 12.28
CA SER A 14 10.67 -12.95 12.02
C SER A 14 9.79 -14.15 11.72
N ILE A 15 8.57 -14.21 12.29
CA ILE A 15 7.67 -15.35 12.11
C ILE A 15 6.76 -15.18 10.89
N PHE A 16 6.27 -13.97 10.61
CA PHE A 16 5.20 -13.78 9.62
C PHE A 16 5.60 -13.04 8.35
N PHE A 17 6.59 -12.15 8.39
CA PHE A 17 6.83 -11.21 7.28
C PHE A 17 8.22 -11.30 6.66
N GLY A 18 9.19 -11.90 7.37
CA GLY A 18 10.54 -12.16 6.85
C GLY A 18 11.32 -10.92 6.40
N GLY A 19 10.85 -9.70 6.73
CA GLY A 19 11.44 -8.44 6.28
C GLY A 19 12.66 -8.02 7.10
N VAL A 20 13.36 -6.97 6.64
CA VAL A 20 14.43 -6.34 7.43
C VAL A 20 13.80 -5.44 8.50
N VAL A 21 14.16 -5.62 9.78
CA VAL A 21 13.77 -4.70 10.86
C VAL A 21 14.71 -3.49 10.84
N ALA A 22 14.17 -2.30 10.63
CA ALA A 22 14.96 -1.07 10.79
C ALA A 22 15.09 -0.76 12.28
N GLU A 23 16.33 -0.71 12.79
CA GLU A 23 16.61 -0.29 14.16
C GLU A 23 16.60 1.23 14.29
N GLY A 24 15.97 1.72 15.35
CA GLY A 24 15.99 3.14 15.72
C GLY A 24 15.03 4.04 14.95
N GLY A 25 14.58 3.65 13.76
CA GLY A 25 13.62 4.44 12.97
C GLY A 25 12.20 4.34 13.52
N ILE A 26 11.57 5.47 13.83
CA ILE A 26 10.13 5.59 14.08
C ILE A 26 9.54 6.54 13.04
N GLU A 27 8.41 6.16 12.43
CA GLU A 27 7.48 7.14 11.88
C GLU A 27 6.23 7.17 12.77
N THR A 28 5.93 8.32 13.37
CA THR A 28 4.79 8.45 14.28
C THR A 28 4.03 9.75 14.06
N VAL A 29 2.78 9.77 14.52
CA VAL A 29 1.90 10.94 14.46
C VAL A 29 2.10 11.76 15.72
N SER A 30 2.33 13.06 15.55
CA SER A 30 2.31 14.04 16.62
C SER A 30 1.19 15.04 16.38
N GLN A 31 0.64 15.55 17.48
CA GLN A 31 -0.10 16.80 17.52
C GLN A 31 0.69 17.80 18.35
N THR A 32 0.67 19.07 17.98
CA THR A 32 1.21 20.15 18.84
C THR A 32 0.39 20.23 20.13
N ILE A 33 1.01 19.96 21.28
CA ILE A 33 0.29 19.74 22.57
C ILE A 33 -0.27 21.04 23.15
N ASN A 34 0.44 22.16 23.00
CA ASN A 34 0.03 23.45 23.59
C ASN A 34 -0.76 24.35 22.63
N GLY A 35 -0.93 23.92 21.37
CA GLY A 35 -1.38 24.78 20.28
C GLY A 35 -0.35 25.85 19.92
N GLU A 36 -0.29 26.22 18.66
CA GLU A 36 0.61 27.24 18.13
C GLU A 36 -0.20 28.50 17.79
N VAL A 37 0.28 29.67 18.21
CA VAL A 37 -0.35 30.94 17.84
C VAL A 37 0.20 31.39 16.49
N ILE A 38 -0.68 31.69 15.55
CA ILE A 38 -0.28 32.18 14.23
C ILE A 38 0.38 33.58 14.40
N PRO A 39 1.67 33.75 14.06
CA PRO A 39 2.32 35.06 14.16
C PRO A 39 1.81 36.00 13.07
N ALA A 40 2.11 37.30 13.19
CA ALA A 40 1.72 38.31 12.20
C ALA A 40 2.28 38.04 10.78
N GLY A 41 3.31 37.19 10.64
CA GLY A 41 3.85 36.71 9.37
C GLY A 41 3.19 35.43 8.82
N GLY A 42 2.14 34.92 9.48
CA GLY A 42 1.32 33.80 9.02
C GLY A 42 2.02 32.44 8.97
N SER A 43 3.29 32.33 9.34
CA SER A 43 4.06 31.08 9.21
C SER A 43 4.36 30.44 10.57
N VAL A 44 4.03 29.18 10.72
CA VAL A 44 4.29 28.36 11.92
C VAL A 44 5.06 27.12 11.49
N THR A 45 6.20 26.85 12.11
CA THR A 45 6.91 25.58 11.93
C THR A 45 6.85 24.82 13.25
N PRO A 46 6.08 23.72 13.34
CA PRO A 46 5.97 22.96 14.58
C PRO A 46 7.32 22.36 14.96
N VAL A 47 7.65 22.38 16.25
CA VAL A 47 8.86 21.73 16.76
C VAL A 47 8.66 20.22 16.69
N VAL A 48 9.50 19.56 15.88
CA VAL A 48 9.47 18.10 15.74
C VAL A 48 10.16 17.45 16.96
N PRO A 49 9.49 16.54 17.69
CA PRO A 49 10.10 15.86 18.83
C PRO A 49 11.34 15.04 18.45
N ASN A 50 12.24 14.82 19.41
CA ASN A 50 13.44 13.97 19.28
C ASN A 50 14.38 14.35 18.12
N ILE A 51 14.43 15.63 17.73
CA ILE A 51 15.23 16.11 16.58
C ILE A 51 14.84 15.34 15.29
N GLY A 52 13.55 15.01 15.18
CA GLY A 52 13.02 14.30 14.03
C GLY A 52 12.92 15.17 12.79
N THR A 53 12.62 14.54 11.66
CA THR A 53 12.33 15.19 10.38
C THR A 53 10.83 15.13 10.11
N PHE A 54 10.26 16.23 9.63
CA PHE A 54 8.87 16.26 9.17
C PHE A 54 8.70 15.30 7.98
N VAL A 55 7.62 14.52 7.98
CA VAL A 55 7.34 13.54 6.91
C VAL A 55 6.08 13.93 6.15
N LYS A 56 4.99 14.21 6.87
CA LYS A 56 3.70 14.44 6.23
C LYS A 56 2.75 15.26 7.09
N ASP A 57 2.02 16.16 6.46
CA ASP A 57 0.88 16.85 7.05
C ASP A 57 -0.33 15.91 7.24
N LEU A 58 -0.95 15.96 8.41
CA LEU A 58 -2.16 15.20 8.77
C LEU A 58 -3.35 16.10 9.11
N GLY A 59 -3.22 17.41 8.92
CA GLY A 59 -4.30 18.36 9.13
C GLY A 59 -4.02 19.40 10.20
N VAL A 60 -4.71 20.53 10.12
CA VAL A 60 -4.69 21.59 11.13
C VAL A 60 -6.10 21.82 11.64
N THR A 61 -6.26 21.96 12.96
CA THR A 61 -7.53 22.34 13.59
C THR A 61 -7.39 23.64 14.39
N ASP A 62 -8.45 24.39 14.56
CA ASP A 62 -8.47 25.54 15.47
C ASP A 62 -8.64 25.11 16.95
N ALA A 63 -8.69 26.08 17.87
CA ALA A 63 -8.93 25.84 19.29
C ALA A 63 -10.29 25.20 19.63
N LYS A 64 -11.23 25.16 18.68
CA LYS A 64 -12.54 24.51 18.81
C LYS A 64 -12.56 23.14 18.11
N ALA A 65 -11.40 22.63 17.71
CA ALA A 65 -11.23 21.39 16.94
C ALA A 65 -11.91 21.41 15.55
N ILE A 66 -12.13 22.60 14.98
CA ILE A 66 -12.65 22.74 13.62
C ILE A 66 -11.47 22.61 12.63
N PRO A 67 -11.53 21.70 11.66
CA PRO A 67 -10.45 21.53 10.70
C PRO A 67 -10.38 22.71 9.73
N LEU A 68 -9.17 23.23 9.51
CA LEU A 68 -8.89 24.21 8.46
C LEU A 68 -8.74 23.49 7.12
N LYS A 69 -8.97 24.22 6.02
CA LYS A 69 -8.84 23.68 4.67
C LYS A 69 -7.41 23.84 4.14
N ARG A 70 -6.79 22.74 3.72
CA ARG A 70 -5.50 22.79 3.04
C ARG A 70 -5.63 23.32 1.61
N VAL A 71 -4.74 24.21 1.21
CA VAL A 71 -4.58 24.72 -0.16
C VAL A 71 -3.13 24.62 -0.62
N ALA A 72 -2.93 24.70 -1.94
CA ALA A 72 -1.61 24.60 -2.54
C ALA A 72 -0.73 25.84 -2.24
N SER A 73 -1.30 27.03 -2.28
CA SER A 73 -0.62 28.30 -1.97
C SER A 73 -1.64 29.40 -1.66
N ALA A 74 -1.15 30.56 -1.17
CA ALA A 74 -1.94 31.76 -0.89
C ALA A 74 -3.24 31.50 -0.09
N PRO A 75 -3.12 30.99 1.16
CA PRO A 75 -4.29 30.69 1.98
C PRO A 75 -5.12 31.93 2.29
N THR A 76 -6.44 31.79 2.19
CA THR A 76 -7.41 32.75 2.73
C THR A 76 -7.95 32.29 4.09
N THR A 77 -8.74 33.12 4.77
CA THR A 77 -9.22 32.86 6.13
C THR A 77 -9.76 31.43 6.31
N GLY A 78 -9.27 30.72 7.34
CA GLY A 78 -9.64 29.33 7.62
C GLY A 78 -8.95 28.30 6.73
N GLN A 79 -7.91 28.71 5.99
CA GLN A 79 -7.10 27.84 5.15
C GLN A 79 -5.64 27.85 5.59
N TYR A 80 -4.91 26.84 5.14
CA TYR A 80 -3.46 26.78 5.31
C TYR A 80 -2.80 26.13 4.10
N SER A 81 -1.53 26.45 3.86
CA SER A 81 -0.64 25.68 2.99
C SER A 81 0.50 25.12 3.82
N VAL A 82 1.13 24.07 3.33
CA VAL A 82 2.27 23.43 4.01
C VAL A 82 3.38 23.22 3.00
N ASP A 83 4.58 23.67 3.35
CA ASP A 83 5.80 23.31 2.65
C ASP A 83 6.25 21.95 3.18
N ALA A 84 6.15 20.92 2.33
CA ALA A 84 6.50 19.55 2.70
C ALA A 84 8.02 19.36 2.90
N ALA A 85 8.87 20.24 2.37
CA ALA A 85 10.32 20.14 2.51
C ALA A 85 10.80 20.67 3.87
N THR A 86 10.19 21.75 4.37
CA THR A 86 10.57 22.38 5.65
C THR A 86 9.62 22.06 6.80
N GLY A 87 8.42 21.54 6.51
CA GLY A 87 7.36 21.35 7.49
C GLY A 87 6.70 22.66 7.94
N THR A 88 6.92 23.76 7.22
CA THR A 88 6.37 25.08 7.56
C THR A 88 4.93 25.21 7.08
N TYR A 89 4.04 25.60 7.99
CA TYR A 89 2.63 25.88 7.71
C TYR A 89 2.41 27.38 7.54
N THR A 90 1.81 27.77 6.43
CA THR A 90 1.42 29.15 6.14
C THR A 90 -0.09 29.29 6.28
N PHE A 91 -0.52 30.34 6.98
CA PHE A 91 -1.90 30.69 7.25
C PHE A 91 -2.22 32.07 6.65
N ALA A 92 -3.51 32.37 6.53
CA ALA A 92 -3.93 33.68 6.09
C ALA A 92 -3.55 34.76 7.11
N ALA A 93 -3.15 35.95 6.63
CA ALA A 93 -2.83 37.08 7.52
C ALA A 93 -4.01 37.48 8.42
N ALA A 94 -5.25 37.27 7.96
CA ALA A 94 -6.47 37.50 8.73
C ALA A 94 -6.66 36.52 9.91
N ASP A 95 -5.90 35.41 9.94
CA ASP A 95 -5.91 34.43 11.02
C ASP A 95 -4.80 34.66 12.06
N ALA A 96 -4.01 35.73 11.92
CA ALA A 96 -2.98 36.10 12.90
C ALA A 96 -3.56 36.25 14.32
N GLY A 97 -2.86 35.68 15.31
CA GLY A 97 -3.29 35.67 16.71
C GLY A 97 -4.25 34.53 17.09
N LYS A 98 -4.73 33.72 16.13
CA LYS A 98 -5.51 32.51 16.44
C LYS A 98 -4.59 31.36 16.84
N THR A 99 -5.06 30.52 17.76
CA THR A 99 -4.39 29.26 18.14
C THR A 99 -4.83 28.13 17.22
N VAL A 100 -3.85 27.41 16.68
CA VAL A 100 -4.04 26.24 15.83
C VAL A 100 -3.32 25.03 16.40
N PHE A 101 -3.85 23.85 16.13
CA PHE A 101 -3.27 22.57 16.49
C PHE A 101 -2.90 21.84 15.21
N ILE A 102 -1.61 21.57 15.04
CA ILE A 102 -1.06 20.97 13.83
C ILE A 102 -0.85 19.49 14.10
N ASN A 103 -1.49 18.64 13.29
CA ASN A 103 -1.26 17.20 13.27
C ASN A 103 -0.30 16.88 12.13
N PHE A 104 0.80 16.20 12.44
CA PHE A 104 1.79 15.84 11.45
C PHE A 104 2.45 14.51 11.79
N ARG A 105 2.94 13.83 10.75
CA ARG A 105 3.83 12.68 10.87
C ARG A 105 5.25 13.18 10.82
N TYR A 106 6.08 12.64 11.69
CA TYR A 106 7.52 12.85 11.67
C TYR A 106 8.26 11.52 11.78
N SER A 107 9.49 11.51 11.28
CA SER A 107 10.44 10.44 11.48
C SER A 107 11.48 10.87 12.50
N ALA A 108 11.89 9.97 13.40
CA ALA A 108 12.95 10.25 14.35
C ALA A 108 13.76 8.99 14.63
N MET A 109 15.02 9.19 15.03
CA MET A 109 15.87 8.11 15.52
C MET A 109 15.79 8.06 17.05
N VAL A 110 15.17 7.01 17.58
CA VAL A 110 15.01 6.80 19.02
C VAL A 110 15.66 5.47 19.40
N ALA A 111 16.59 5.53 20.35
CA ALA A 111 17.27 4.33 20.85
C ALA A 111 16.25 3.31 21.37
N GLY A 112 16.35 2.06 20.89
CA GLY A 112 15.43 0.96 21.27
C GLY A 112 14.16 0.84 20.43
N ALA A 113 13.88 1.77 19.52
CA ALA A 113 12.74 1.65 18.61
C ALA A 113 12.98 0.63 17.50
N LYS A 114 11.91 -0.01 17.03
CA LYS A 114 11.91 -0.94 15.88
C LYS A 114 10.78 -0.54 14.93
N SER A 115 11.09 -0.42 13.65
CA SER A 115 10.08 -0.27 12.58
C SER A 115 10.17 -1.43 11.60
N ILE A 116 9.01 -1.84 11.10
CA ILE A 116 8.86 -2.95 10.15
C ILE A 116 7.98 -2.43 9.02
N THR A 117 8.51 -2.48 7.80
CA THR A 117 7.74 -2.23 6.59
C THR A 117 7.52 -3.58 5.90
N VAL A 118 6.26 -4.01 5.85
CA VAL A 118 5.88 -5.21 5.10
C VAL A 118 5.63 -4.80 3.66
N SER A 119 6.54 -5.16 2.75
CA SER A 119 6.37 -4.97 1.31
C SER A 119 5.64 -6.16 0.70
N ASN A 120 4.82 -5.91 -0.33
CA ASN A 120 4.33 -6.97 -1.20
C ASN A 120 5.51 -7.45 -2.06
N LEU A 121 6.04 -8.64 -1.80
CA LEU A 121 7.03 -9.26 -2.68
C LEU A 121 6.30 -9.88 -3.89
N ASP A 122 6.82 -9.64 -5.10
CA ASP A 122 6.33 -10.33 -6.30
C ASP A 122 6.41 -11.85 -6.05
N MET A 123 5.28 -12.55 -6.17
CA MET A 123 5.12 -13.97 -5.82
C MET A 123 5.90 -14.94 -6.73
N GLY A 124 6.92 -14.47 -7.45
CA GLY A 124 7.59 -15.23 -8.50
C GLY A 124 6.73 -15.38 -9.75
N TYR A 125 7.36 -15.73 -10.86
CA TYR A 125 6.67 -16.02 -12.11
C TYR A 125 5.93 -17.36 -11.96
N THR A 126 4.60 -17.33 -11.94
CA THR A 126 3.80 -18.55 -12.12
C THR A 126 4.09 -19.11 -13.51
N PRO A 127 4.41 -20.40 -13.67
CA PRO A 127 4.65 -20.98 -14.99
C PRO A 127 3.37 -20.89 -15.82
N GLU A 128 3.48 -20.19 -16.95
CA GLU A 128 2.41 -20.07 -17.94
C GLU A 128 2.66 -21.04 -19.10
N PHE A 129 1.59 -21.65 -19.60
CA PHE A 129 1.64 -22.57 -20.75
C PHE A 129 0.46 -22.35 -21.69
N ALA A 130 0.58 -22.77 -22.94
CA ALA A 130 -0.54 -22.82 -23.88
C ALA A 130 -1.21 -24.20 -23.84
N VAL A 131 -2.52 -24.26 -24.08
CA VAL A 131 -3.28 -25.52 -24.14
C VAL A 131 -4.06 -25.59 -25.44
N ASP A 132 -3.86 -26.65 -26.21
CA ASP A 132 -4.69 -27.01 -27.36
C ASP A 132 -5.57 -28.22 -26.99
N LEU A 133 -6.88 -28.04 -27.04
CA LEU A 133 -7.87 -29.09 -26.85
C LEU A 133 -8.56 -29.39 -28.17
N GLN A 134 -8.59 -30.67 -28.55
CA GLN A 134 -9.32 -31.13 -29.73
C GLN A 134 -10.25 -32.28 -29.37
N ARG A 135 -11.46 -32.24 -29.92
CA ARG A 135 -12.39 -33.37 -29.95
C ARG A 135 -12.93 -33.56 -31.35
N ASP A 136 -12.90 -34.79 -31.84
CA ASP A 136 -13.60 -35.24 -33.02
C ASP A 136 -14.86 -36.02 -32.64
N TYR A 137 -15.97 -35.74 -33.31
CA TYR A 137 -17.21 -36.47 -33.16
C TYR A 137 -17.92 -36.58 -34.51
N LYS A 138 -18.12 -37.82 -34.98
CA LYS A 138 -18.80 -38.13 -36.26
C LYS A 138 -18.28 -37.34 -37.47
N GLY A 139 -16.96 -37.17 -37.56
CA GLY A 139 -16.31 -36.45 -38.65
C GLY A 139 -16.38 -34.92 -38.55
N LYS A 140 -16.91 -34.39 -37.45
CA LYS A 140 -16.84 -32.97 -37.08
C LYS A 140 -15.76 -32.79 -36.02
N PHE A 141 -14.96 -31.74 -36.13
CA PHE A 141 -13.97 -31.37 -35.12
C PHE A 141 -14.36 -30.07 -34.41
N MET A 142 -14.05 -30.04 -33.13
CA MET A 142 -14.00 -28.85 -32.31
C MET A 142 -12.59 -28.74 -31.74
N HIS A 143 -11.91 -27.66 -32.08
CA HIS A 143 -10.56 -27.35 -31.63
C HIS A 143 -10.59 -26.04 -30.84
N MET A 144 -9.93 -26.01 -29.69
CA MET A 144 -9.80 -24.84 -28.83
C MET A 144 -8.32 -24.63 -28.48
N ASN A 145 -7.78 -23.47 -28.84
CA ASN A 145 -6.44 -23.05 -28.47
C ASN A 145 -6.54 -21.97 -27.38
N PHE A 146 -5.92 -22.19 -26.23
CA PHE A 146 -5.77 -21.22 -25.16
C PHE A 146 -4.33 -20.69 -25.14
N PHE A 147 -4.17 -19.39 -25.42
CA PHE A 147 -2.85 -18.78 -25.66
C PHE A 147 -1.99 -18.68 -24.39
N ARG A 148 -2.61 -18.59 -23.21
CA ARG A 148 -1.92 -18.46 -21.92
C ARG A 148 -2.78 -19.01 -20.79
N CYS A 149 -2.25 -19.97 -20.05
CA CYS A 149 -2.92 -20.63 -18.95
C CYS A 149 -1.97 -20.83 -17.76
N THR A 150 -2.54 -20.79 -16.54
CA THR A 150 -1.86 -21.24 -15.32
C THR A 150 -2.57 -22.47 -14.76
N SER A 151 -1.83 -23.40 -14.16
CA SER A 151 -2.41 -24.59 -13.52
C SER A 151 -2.41 -24.43 -12.00
N ASN A 152 -3.56 -24.67 -11.37
CA ASN A 152 -3.67 -24.72 -9.91
C ASN A 152 -3.37 -26.11 -9.37
N LYS A 153 -3.52 -27.16 -10.19
CA LYS A 153 -3.30 -28.56 -9.83
C LYS A 153 -2.94 -29.36 -11.08
N LEU A 154 -1.76 -29.98 -11.04
CA LEU A 154 -1.30 -30.95 -12.03
C LEU A 154 -0.99 -32.25 -11.29
N GLY A 155 -1.89 -33.23 -11.41
CA GLY A 155 -1.68 -34.56 -10.85
C GLY A 155 -0.96 -35.46 -11.85
N PHE A 156 0.28 -35.87 -11.56
CA PHE A 156 0.96 -36.94 -12.30
C PHE A 156 1.21 -38.11 -11.35
N SER A 157 0.65 -39.26 -11.66
CA SER A 157 0.82 -40.49 -10.88
C SER A 157 1.63 -41.47 -11.69
N SER A 158 2.80 -41.85 -11.17
CA SER A 158 3.73 -42.74 -11.86
C SER A 158 3.44 -44.23 -11.59
N LYS A 159 2.22 -44.58 -11.17
CA LYS A 159 1.85 -45.97 -10.91
C LYS A 159 1.37 -46.61 -12.20
N GLN A 160 2.02 -47.71 -12.57
CA GLN A 160 1.88 -48.37 -13.86
C GLN A 160 0.81 -49.50 -13.86
N ASP A 161 0.33 -49.91 -12.68
CA ASP A 161 -0.55 -51.08 -12.51
C ASP A 161 -2.03 -50.74 -12.24
N ASP A 162 -2.40 -49.46 -12.17
CA ASP A 162 -3.78 -49.03 -11.96
C ASP A 162 -4.14 -47.95 -12.99
N TYR A 163 -5.36 -47.98 -13.54
CA TYR A 163 -5.82 -47.02 -14.55
C TYR A 163 -6.05 -45.65 -13.88
N ASP A 164 -4.98 -44.90 -13.69
CA ASP A 164 -5.05 -43.54 -13.14
C ASP A 164 -5.60 -42.58 -14.19
N ILE A 165 -6.58 -41.77 -13.80
CA ILE A 165 -7.15 -40.69 -14.62
C ILE A 165 -6.57 -39.39 -14.07
N PRO A 166 -5.47 -38.86 -14.65
CA PRO A 166 -4.86 -37.64 -14.16
C PRO A 166 -5.80 -36.46 -14.35
N GLU A 167 -6.06 -35.74 -13.26
CA GLU A 167 -6.79 -34.46 -13.28
C GLU A 167 -5.84 -33.33 -13.71
N PHE A 168 -6.27 -32.56 -14.70
CA PHE A 168 -5.58 -31.36 -15.16
C PHE A 168 -6.53 -30.17 -15.10
N GLU A 169 -6.28 -29.27 -14.14
CA GLU A 169 -7.00 -28.01 -14.02
C GLU A 169 -6.14 -26.86 -14.54
N PHE A 170 -6.72 -26.04 -15.42
CA PHE A 170 -6.07 -24.87 -15.99
C PHE A 170 -7.02 -23.67 -16.02
N GLN A 171 -6.47 -22.47 -15.86
CA GLN A 171 -7.20 -21.20 -15.92
C GLN A 171 -6.64 -20.35 -17.07
N PRO A 172 -7.43 -20.08 -18.12
CA PRO A 172 -6.98 -19.26 -19.24
C PRO A 172 -7.00 -17.77 -18.90
N MET A 173 -6.02 -17.03 -19.41
CA MET A 173 -5.86 -15.58 -19.25
C MET A 173 -5.49 -14.93 -20.58
N ALA A 174 -5.61 -13.60 -20.65
CA ALA A 174 -5.24 -12.85 -21.84
C ALA A 174 -3.71 -12.87 -22.04
N ASP A 175 -3.26 -13.12 -23.27
CA ASP A 175 -1.86 -12.94 -23.68
C ASP A 175 -1.49 -11.45 -23.86
N ASP A 176 -0.22 -11.17 -24.21
CA ASP A 176 0.26 -9.80 -24.45
C ASP A 176 -0.45 -9.09 -25.63
N LEU A 177 -1.18 -9.83 -26.45
CA LEU A 177 -2.01 -9.34 -27.55
C LEU A 177 -3.51 -9.26 -27.17
N ASN A 178 -3.84 -9.43 -25.89
CA ASN A 178 -5.21 -9.46 -25.34
C ASN A 178 -6.11 -10.59 -25.87
N ARG A 179 -5.52 -11.71 -26.32
CA ARG A 179 -6.24 -12.90 -26.80
C ARG A 179 -6.33 -13.94 -25.68
N VAL A 180 -7.52 -14.51 -25.49
CA VAL A 180 -7.76 -15.52 -24.42
C VAL A 180 -7.84 -16.93 -24.99
N PHE A 181 -8.68 -17.14 -26.01
CA PHE A 181 -8.79 -18.42 -26.70
C PHE A 181 -9.21 -18.23 -28.16
N LYS A 182 -8.92 -19.24 -28.98
CA LYS A 182 -9.41 -19.40 -30.35
C LYS A 182 -10.19 -20.70 -30.45
N ILE A 183 -11.34 -20.69 -31.12
CA ILE A 183 -12.11 -21.90 -31.40
C ILE A 183 -12.17 -22.09 -32.91
N ASP A 184 -11.86 -23.30 -33.36
CA ASP A 184 -12.08 -23.76 -34.74
C ASP A 184 -13.12 -24.89 -34.72
N LEU A 185 -14.21 -24.72 -35.44
CA LEU A 185 -15.30 -25.68 -35.55
C LEU A 185 -15.44 -26.10 -37.01
N SER A 186 -15.64 -27.39 -37.27
CA SER A 186 -16.20 -27.82 -38.55
C SER A 186 -17.70 -28.04 -38.40
N GLU A 187 -18.48 -27.29 -39.15
CA GLU A 187 -19.91 -27.56 -39.34
C GLU A 187 -20.14 -28.78 -40.22
#